data_AF-A0A814NAV9-F1
#
_entry.id   AF-A0A814NAV9-F1
#
_cell.length_a   1.000
_cell.length_b   1.000
_cell.length_c   1.000
_cell.angle_alpha   90.00
_cell.angle_beta   90.00
_cell.angle_gamma   90.00
#
_symmetry.space_group_name_H-M   'P 1'
#
loop_
_entity.id
_entity.type
_entity.pdbx_description
1 polymer ?
#
loop_
_entity_poly.entity_id
_entity_poly.type
_entity_poly.pdbx_seq_one_letter_code
_entity_poly.pdbx_strand_id
1 'polypeptide(L)'
;MIEVIATSKLTSKQLCTLAFSCEKQPYIPGMNWNLTLPNVPKPPVSPPQPPAPDSPKLTILHISDIHIDFAYKPGSLADCPEPLCCRYGTPDSGHIGAGFWGDYRNCDLPLWTAEKILEYIAETEEFDIVYHTGDLPPHNVWNQSRADQLYAIDTITSLLKKYFPNKIFYSAVGNHESAPCNLYPTPLIKSDNLTWLYTSLADNWIQLGLPEETRSSIFRGAFYTTLVHPGLRLISLNMNYCASDNYWLLINSTDPLDQLQWLMNWLQYAEDNNEKVHIIGHHPPSSCLESFSWNFYKIVNRYENTIAGQFYGHTHNDEIIMFYDEINKTRPVSMAYLTPSLTPQSFLNPGYRIYTADGEYNSSTYWVLDHRTVIMNLTASNLFNKTIFLDEYSVKNAYKMDYLFPNDWNNFINRLLADIDGDLMGLVYQYYTKSFANGTACDHNCRQGLLCNFKTARSEMLCSNSFMIS
;
A
#
# COMPACT_ATOMS: atom_id res chain seq x y z
N MET A 1 -12.71 -5.59 -21.55
CA MET A 1 -14.15 -5.40 -21.26
C MET A 1 -15.08 -6.24 -22.15
N ILE A 2 -15.04 -6.11 -23.49
CA ILE A 2 -15.91 -6.90 -24.39
C ILE A 2 -15.80 -8.41 -24.11
N GLU A 3 -14.59 -8.92 -23.99
CA GLU A 3 -14.37 -10.33 -23.66
C GLU A 3 -14.88 -10.72 -22.27
N VAL A 4 -14.68 -9.86 -21.26
CA VAL A 4 -15.22 -10.09 -19.91
C VAL A 4 -16.73 -10.26 -19.97
N ILE A 5 -17.43 -9.39 -20.72
CA ILE A 5 -18.88 -9.49 -20.92
C ILE A 5 -19.27 -10.78 -21.66
N ALA A 6 -18.47 -11.19 -22.65
CA ALA A 6 -18.74 -12.38 -23.46
C ALA A 6 -18.46 -13.72 -22.73
N THR A 7 -17.56 -13.72 -21.76
CA THR A 7 -17.06 -14.95 -21.09
C THR A 7 -17.52 -15.09 -19.65
N SER A 8 -17.87 -13.99 -18.98
CA SER A 8 -18.39 -14.01 -17.63
C SER A 8 -19.73 -14.74 -17.57
N LYS A 9 -19.95 -15.47 -16.47
CA LYS A 9 -21.23 -16.12 -16.17
C LYS A 9 -22.23 -15.19 -15.47
N LEU A 10 -21.85 -13.93 -15.26
CA LEU A 10 -22.66 -12.92 -14.61
C LEU A 10 -23.69 -12.33 -15.57
N THR A 11 -24.85 -11.97 -15.03
CA THR A 11 -25.86 -11.22 -15.79
C THR A 11 -25.35 -9.79 -16.09
N SER A 12 -25.88 -9.14 -17.13
CA SER A 12 -25.55 -7.74 -17.45
C SER A 12 -25.77 -6.80 -16.26
N LYS A 13 -26.79 -7.08 -15.44
CA LYS A 13 -27.07 -6.34 -14.21
C LYS A 13 -25.97 -6.50 -13.17
N GLN A 14 -25.53 -7.73 -12.91
CA GLN A 14 -24.43 -8.02 -11.98
C GLN A 14 -23.11 -7.39 -12.45
N LEU A 15 -22.81 -7.47 -13.76
CA LEU A 15 -21.65 -6.81 -14.34
C LEU A 15 -21.69 -5.29 -14.14
N CYS A 16 -22.84 -4.66 -14.39
CA CYS A 16 -23.00 -3.21 -14.18
C CYS A 16 -22.81 -2.83 -12.71
N THR A 17 -23.40 -3.58 -11.78
CA THR A 17 -23.25 -3.31 -10.35
C THR A 17 -21.80 -3.46 -9.88
N LEU A 18 -21.10 -4.51 -10.31
CA LEU A 18 -19.73 -4.76 -9.87
C LEU A 18 -18.70 -3.82 -10.51
N ALA A 19 -18.86 -3.48 -11.80
CA ALA A 19 -17.90 -2.65 -12.50
C ALA A 19 -18.18 -1.14 -12.36
N PHE A 20 -19.44 -0.75 -12.17
CA PHE A 20 -19.88 0.66 -12.26
C PHE A 20 -20.86 1.08 -11.16
N SER A 21 -21.12 0.25 -10.16
CA SER A 21 -22.03 0.56 -9.05
C SER A 21 -23.44 1.00 -9.49
N CYS A 22 -23.95 0.43 -10.59
CA CYS A 22 -25.24 0.84 -11.19
C CYS A 22 -26.47 0.64 -10.28
N GLU A 23 -26.36 -0.21 -9.25
CA GLU A 23 -27.42 -0.46 -8.26
C GLU A 23 -26.78 -0.72 -6.88
N LYS A 24 -27.56 -0.60 -5.80
CA LYS A 24 -27.11 -1.02 -4.46
C LYS A 24 -26.83 -2.53 -4.47
N GLN A 25 -25.59 -2.89 -4.11
CA GLN A 25 -25.00 -4.23 -4.10
C GLN A 25 -26.00 -5.37 -3.79
N PRO A 26 -26.39 -6.20 -4.77
CA PRO A 26 -27.00 -7.49 -4.47
C PRO A 26 -25.89 -8.48 -4.13
N TYR A 27 -26.11 -9.32 -3.13
CA TYR A 27 -25.34 -10.55 -2.91
C TYR A 27 -25.18 -11.33 -4.23
N ILE A 28 -23.95 -11.65 -4.64
CA ILE A 28 -23.65 -12.42 -5.86
C ILE A 28 -23.11 -13.79 -5.46
N PRO A 29 -23.97 -14.83 -5.37
CA PRO A 29 -23.58 -16.16 -4.88
C PRO A 29 -22.38 -16.78 -5.61
N GLY A 30 -22.20 -16.46 -6.90
CA GLY A 30 -21.14 -17.00 -7.76
C GLY A 30 -19.75 -16.40 -7.54
N MET A 31 -19.61 -15.38 -6.70
CA MET A 31 -18.32 -14.78 -6.33
C MET A 31 -17.88 -15.13 -4.90
N ASN A 32 -18.71 -15.90 -4.18
CA ASN A 32 -18.41 -16.28 -2.82
C ASN A 32 -17.64 -17.59 -2.75
N TRP A 33 -16.45 -17.53 -2.16
CA TRP A 33 -15.57 -18.68 -2.00
C TRP A 33 -14.86 -18.63 -0.64
N ASN A 34 -14.50 -19.80 -0.14
CA ASN A 34 -13.74 -19.93 1.09
C ASN A 34 -12.57 -20.87 0.88
N LEU A 35 -11.45 -20.56 1.51
CA LEU A 35 -10.32 -21.45 1.65
C LEU A 35 -10.50 -22.33 2.88
N THR A 36 -9.87 -23.50 2.83
CA THR A 36 -9.79 -24.41 3.96
C THR A 36 -8.46 -24.17 4.67
N LEU A 37 -8.52 -23.69 5.92
CA LEU A 37 -7.34 -23.58 6.78
C LEU A 37 -6.71 -24.97 7.00
N PRO A 38 -5.38 -25.05 7.22
CA PRO A 38 -4.73 -26.32 7.50
C PRO A 38 -5.24 -26.94 8.80
N ASN A 39 -5.19 -28.27 8.88
CA ASN A 39 -5.60 -29.03 10.06
C ASN A 39 -4.62 -28.89 11.25
N VAL A 40 -3.50 -28.18 11.08
CA VAL A 40 -2.54 -27.89 12.16
C VAL A 40 -3.23 -26.99 13.19
N PRO A 41 -3.34 -27.41 14.47
CA PRO A 41 -3.99 -26.61 15.50
C PRO A 41 -3.33 -25.24 15.64
N LYS A 42 -4.15 -24.18 15.70
CA LYS A 42 -3.66 -22.83 15.98
C LYS A 42 -2.96 -22.82 17.35
N PRO A 43 -1.71 -22.34 17.45
CA PRO A 43 -1.02 -22.27 18.74
C PRO A 43 -1.71 -21.28 19.68
N PRO A 44 -1.50 -21.39 21.01
CA PRO A 44 -1.98 -20.39 21.97
C PRO A 44 -1.48 -19.00 21.60
N VAL A 45 -2.34 -17.99 21.75
CA VAL A 45 -1.99 -16.59 21.47
C VAL A 45 -0.79 -16.17 22.32
N SER A 46 0.22 -15.58 21.70
CA SER A 46 1.43 -15.08 22.33
C SER A 46 1.62 -13.61 21.95
N PRO A 47 1.18 -12.66 22.80
CA PRO A 47 1.31 -11.24 22.51
C PRO A 47 2.79 -10.83 22.41
N PRO A 48 3.18 -9.99 21.43
CA PRO A 48 4.54 -9.50 21.33
C PRO A 48 4.93 -8.75 22.59
N GLN A 49 6.19 -8.91 23.00
CA GLN A 49 6.74 -8.22 24.16
C GLN A 49 7.74 -7.17 23.69
N PRO A 50 7.84 -6.02 24.38
CA PRO A 50 8.90 -5.06 24.11
C PRO A 50 10.28 -5.73 24.13
N PRO A 51 11.14 -5.45 23.15
CA PRO A 51 12.51 -5.93 23.18
C PRO A 51 13.29 -5.24 24.30
N ALA A 52 14.43 -5.83 24.69
CA ALA A 52 15.33 -5.18 25.62
C ALA A 52 15.82 -3.83 25.03
N PRO A 53 16.12 -2.81 25.87
CA PRO A 53 16.51 -1.48 25.39
C PRO A 53 17.67 -1.50 24.38
N ASP A 54 18.66 -2.37 24.60
CA ASP A 54 19.86 -2.50 23.76
C ASP A 54 19.73 -3.58 22.67
N SER A 55 18.54 -4.16 22.46
CA SER A 55 18.32 -5.14 21.38
C SER A 55 18.58 -4.49 20.01
N PRO A 56 19.23 -5.20 19.06
CA PRO A 56 19.39 -4.75 17.68
C PRO A 56 18.08 -4.25 17.06
N LYS A 57 18.20 -3.33 16.11
CA LYS A 57 17.07 -2.76 15.37
C LYS A 57 17.23 -3.06 13.88
N LEU A 58 16.10 -3.18 13.20
CA LEU A 58 16.02 -3.25 11.75
C LEU A 58 15.34 -1.96 11.28
N THR A 59 16.04 -1.13 10.52
CA THR A 59 15.49 0.10 9.97
C THR A 59 15.08 -0.11 8.51
N ILE A 60 13.83 0.24 8.18
CA ILE A 60 13.21 -0.08 6.89
C ILE A 60 12.71 1.21 6.25
N LEU A 61 13.26 1.57 5.09
CA LEU A 61 12.69 2.60 4.25
C LEU A 61 11.48 2.03 3.49
N HIS A 62 10.35 2.73 3.48
CA HIS A 62 9.19 2.36 2.67
C HIS A 62 8.86 3.49 1.69
N ILE A 63 8.98 3.17 0.40
CA ILE A 63 8.60 4.03 -0.73
C ILE A 63 7.44 3.36 -1.46
N SER A 64 6.40 4.13 -1.77
CA SER A 64 5.22 3.67 -2.51
C SER A 64 4.67 4.79 -3.37
N ASP A 65 3.94 4.43 -4.43
CA ASP A 65 3.13 5.37 -5.23
C ASP A 65 3.98 6.54 -5.74
N ILE A 66 5.05 6.21 -6.48
CA ILE A 66 6.04 7.18 -6.96
C ILE A 66 5.44 8.04 -8.07
N HIS A 67 4.68 7.41 -8.98
CA HIS A 67 4.02 8.02 -10.13
C HIS A 67 4.83 9.14 -10.80
N ILE A 68 5.92 8.77 -11.49
CA ILE A 68 6.70 9.77 -12.24
C ILE A 68 5.98 10.09 -13.55
N ASP A 69 5.59 11.35 -13.73
CA ASP A 69 5.11 11.85 -15.02
C ASP A 69 6.24 12.43 -15.86
N PHE A 70 6.69 11.64 -16.83
CA PHE A 70 7.72 12.04 -17.78
C PHE A 70 7.30 13.18 -18.72
N ALA A 71 6.01 13.53 -18.77
CA ALA A 71 5.50 14.66 -19.52
C ALA A 71 5.16 15.87 -18.64
N TYR A 72 5.47 15.83 -17.34
CA TYR A 72 5.26 16.97 -16.45
C TYR A 72 5.98 18.22 -16.97
N LYS A 73 5.28 19.36 -16.98
CA LYS A 73 5.79 20.61 -17.53
C LYS A 73 5.48 21.79 -16.60
N PRO A 74 6.51 22.41 -15.97
CA PRO A 74 6.32 23.61 -15.17
C PRO A 74 5.61 24.74 -15.93
N GLY A 75 4.72 25.43 -15.23
CA GLY A 75 3.93 26.54 -15.77
C GLY A 75 2.77 26.13 -16.68
N SER A 76 2.57 24.84 -16.95
CA SER A 76 1.44 24.38 -17.76
C SER A 76 0.10 24.48 -17.02
N LEU A 77 -1.00 24.15 -17.70
CA LEU A 77 -2.31 24.08 -17.07
C LEU A 77 -2.32 22.95 -16.03
N ALA A 78 -2.59 23.31 -14.78
CA ALA A 78 -2.62 22.39 -13.65
C ALA A 78 -4.05 22.15 -13.12
N ASP A 79 -5.02 22.92 -13.61
CA ASP A 79 -6.46 22.67 -13.46
C ASP A 79 -7.04 22.47 -14.86
N CYS A 80 -7.20 21.21 -15.27
CA CYS A 80 -7.56 20.78 -16.61
C CYS A 80 -8.74 19.80 -16.54
N PRO A 81 -9.52 19.61 -17.62
CA PRO A 81 -10.64 18.67 -17.63
C PRO A 81 -10.21 17.20 -17.62
N GLU A 82 -8.94 16.89 -17.89
CA GLU A 82 -8.40 15.53 -17.86
C GLU A 82 -8.11 15.05 -16.42
N PRO A 83 -8.13 13.73 -16.16
CA PRO A 83 -7.85 13.19 -14.81
C PRO A 83 -6.43 13.47 -14.28
N LEU A 84 -5.47 13.78 -15.17
CA LEU A 84 -4.10 14.16 -14.84
C LEU A 84 -3.70 15.40 -15.67
N CYS A 85 -3.28 16.44 -14.96
CA CYS A 85 -2.89 17.76 -15.46
C CYS A 85 -1.37 17.99 -15.33
N CYS A 86 -0.93 19.25 -15.41
CA CYS A 86 0.48 19.66 -15.33
C CYS A 86 1.38 19.18 -16.48
N ARG A 87 0.82 18.90 -17.66
CA ARG A 87 1.56 18.36 -18.82
C ARG A 87 1.63 19.31 -20.00
N TYR A 88 0.54 20.02 -20.27
CA TYR A 88 0.38 20.89 -21.42
C TYR A 88 -0.63 22.01 -21.14
N GLY A 89 -0.91 22.83 -22.16
CA GLY A 89 -1.79 23.98 -22.03
C GLY A 89 -1.12 25.17 -21.34
N THR A 90 -1.82 26.30 -21.35
CA THR A 90 -1.42 27.53 -20.66
C THR A 90 -2.54 27.88 -19.68
N PRO A 91 -2.24 28.23 -18.42
CA PRO A 91 -3.27 28.69 -17.48
C PRO A 91 -3.95 29.96 -17.99
N ASP A 92 -5.24 30.11 -17.68
CA ASP A 92 -5.98 31.34 -17.97
C ASP A 92 -5.39 32.55 -17.24
N SER A 93 -5.65 33.74 -17.78
CA SER A 93 -5.20 35.00 -17.15
C SER A 93 -5.65 35.07 -15.69
N GLY A 94 -4.69 35.28 -14.79
CA GLY A 94 -4.92 35.34 -13.34
C GLY A 94 -4.77 34.01 -12.59
N HIS A 95 -4.52 32.90 -13.30
CA HIS A 95 -4.27 31.59 -12.69
C HIS A 95 -2.78 31.23 -12.74
N ILE A 96 -2.29 30.55 -11.71
CA ILE A 96 -0.91 30.08 -11.63
C ILE A 96 -0.83 28.69 -12.26
N GLY A 97 0.14 28.52 -13.16
CA GLY A 97 0.44 27.23 -13.78
C GLY A 97 1.05 26.23 -12.80
N ALA A 98 1.39 25.05 -13.31
CA ALA A 98 2.04 23.99 -12.54
C ALA A 98 3.33 24.48 -11.85
N GLY A 99 3.52 24.11 -10.59
CA GLY A 99 4.78 24.34 -9.87
C GLY A 99 5.99 23.70 -10.55
N PHE A 100 7.20 24.12 -10.20
CA PHE A 100 8.42 23.50 -10.75
C PHE A 100 8.70 22.15 -10.10
N TRP A 101 8.51 22.06 -8.78
CA TRP A 101 8.81 20.85 -8.01
C TRP A 101 7.63 19.87 -7.93
N GLY A 102 6.48 20.20 -8.50
CA GLY A 102 5.22 19.48 -8.29
C GLY A 102 4.11 20.47 -7.97
N ASP A 103 2.87 19.97 -7.97
CA ASP A 103 1.67 20.77 -7.75
C ASP A 103 0.65 20.00 -6.90
N TYR A 104 -0.13 20.71 -6.09
CA TYR A 104 -1.15 20.08 -5.23
C TYR A 104 -2.44 19.71 -5.97
N ARG A 105 -2.63 20.14 -7.22
CA ARG A 105 -3.81 19.76 -8.01
C ARG A 105 -3.69 18.31 -8.50
N ASN A 106 -4.48 17.93 -9.50
CA ASN A 106 -4.42 16.60 -10.09
C ASN A 106 -3.17 16.46 -10.97
N CYS A 107 -1.99 16.45 -10.36
CA CYS A 107 -0.71 16.29 -11.01
C CYS A 107 0.17 15.26 -10.31
N ASP A 108 0.92 14.51 -11.10
CA ASP A 108 1.91 13.55 -10.66
C ASP A 108 3.30 14.19 -10.52
N LEU A 109 4.28 13.41 -10.07
CA LEU A 109 5.61 13.89 -9.72
C LEU A 109 6.50 14.05 -10.97
N PRO A 110 7.17 15.20 -11.18
CA PRO A 110 8.19 15.29 -12.22
C PRO A 110 9.45 14.49 -11.85
N LEU A 111 10.12 13.98 -12.88
CA LEU A 111 11.34 13.16 -12.74
C LEU A 111 12.41 13.80 -11.84
N TRP A 112 12.69 15.10 -12.02
CA TRP A 112 13.71 15.80 -11.24
C TRP A 112 13.33 15.95 -9.77
N THR A 113 12.04 16.03 -9.42
CA THR A 113 11.63 16.04 -8.02
C THR A 113 11.82 14.66 -7.41
N ALA A 114 11.40 13.59 -8.11
CA ALA A 114 11.62 12.24 -7.64
C ALA A 114 13.12 12.00 -7.37
N GLU A 115 13.98 12.38 -8.31
CA GLU A 115 15.43 12.31 -8.16
C GLU A 115 15.95 13.09 -6.94
N LYS A 116 15.46 14.32 -6.69
CA LYS A 116 15.83 15.09 -5.51
C LYS A 116 15.34 14.51 -4.18
N ILE A 117 14.19 13.85 -4.17
CA ILE A 117 13.71 13.12 -2.99
C ILE A 117 14.63 11.93 -2.71
N LEU A 118 14.98 11.13 -3.72
CA LEU A 118 15.88 9.99 -3.54
C LEU A 118 17.30 10.42 -3.14
N GLU A 119 17.80 11.53 -3.69
CA GLU A 119 19.08 12.14 -3.29
C GLU A 119 19.06 12.54 -1.82
N TYR A 120 18.01 13.24 -1.37
CA TYR A 120 17.86 13.63 0.03
C TYR A 120 17.86 12.40 0.95
N ILE A 121 17.07 11.37 0.63
CA ILE A 121 17.04 10.12 1.40
C ILE A 121 18.44 9.50 1.49
N ALA A 122 19.17 9.42 0.38
CA ALA A 122 20.52 8.84 0.35
C ALA A 122 21.55 9.62 1.17
N GLU A 123 21.36 10.94 1.34
CA GLU A 123 22.26 11.80 2.09
C GLU A 123 21.93 11.88 3.60
N THR A 124 20.67 11.73 3.97
CA THR A 124 20.20 12.01 5.34
C THR A 124 19.68 10.80 6.10
N GLU A 125 19.33 9.72 5.41
CA GLU A 125 18.66 8.57 6.01
C GLU A 125 19.57 7.34 6.07
N GLU A 126 19.57 6.67 7.23
CA GLU A 126 20.22 5.37 7.43
C GLU A 126 19.15 4.29 7.59
N PHE A 127 19.21 3.25 6.75
CA PHE A 127 18.26 2.14 6.75
C PHE A 127 18.91 0.87 6.22
N ASP A 128 18.44 -0.30 6.62
CA ASP A 128 19.04 -1.59 6.26
C ASP A 128 18.49 -2.11 4.94
N ILE A 129 17.16 -2.01 4.77
CA ILE A 129 16.40 -2.57 3.64
C ILE A 129 15.32 -1.61 3.16
N VAL A 130 14.77 -1.87 1.97
CA VAL A 130 13.68 -1.05 1.38
C VAL A 130 12.44 -1.90 1.10
N TYR A 131 11.27 -1.44 1.54
CA TYR A 131 9.97 -1.88 1.05
C TYR A 131 9.51 -0.95 -0.07
N HIS A 132 9.20 -1.52 -1.22
CA HIS A 132 8.89 -0.78 -2.44
C HIS A 132 7.58 -1.27 -3.05
N THR A 133 6.46 -0.65 -2.69
CA THR A 133 5.13 -1.24 -2.91
C THR A 133 4.43 -0.77 -4.17
N GLY A 134 5.18 -0.47 -5.24
CA GLY A 134 4.64 -0.28 -6.60
C GLY A 134 4.02 1.08 -6.87
N ASP A 135 3.27 1.14 -7.97
CA ASP A 135 2.70 2.35 -8.60
C ASP A 135 3.76 3.33 -9.10
N LEU A 136 4.50 2.86 -10.10
CA LEU A 136 5.59 3.59 -10.74
C LEU A 136 5.13 4.51 -11.88
N PRO A 137 4.27 4.05 -12.81
CA PRO A 137 3.80 4.86 -13.93
C PRO A 137 2.75 5.90 -13.50
N PRO A 138 2.59 7.03 -14.22
CA PRO A 138 1.68 8.10 -13.82
C PRO A 138 0.20 7.77 -14.10
N HIS A 139 -0.71 8.67 -13.72
CA HIS A 139 -2.16 8.53 -13.84
C HIS A 139 -2.72 8.87 -15.24
N ASN A 140 -1.89 8.97 -16.28
CA ASN A 140 -2.34 9.21 -17.66
C ASN A 140 -2.91 7.96 -18.36
N VAL A 141 -3.72 7.19 -17.65
CA VAL A 141 -4.18 5.84 -18.01
C VAL A 141 -4.92 5.76 -19.36
N TRP A 142 -5.43 6.88 -19.86
CA TRP A 142 -6.08 6.95 -21.18
C TRP A 142 -5.08 6.95 -22.35
N ASN A 143 -3.80 7.21 -22.08
CA ASN A 143 -2.75 7.32 -23.08
C ASN A 143 -1.45 6.67 -22.58
N GLN A 144 -1.50 5.35 -22.40
CA GLN A 144 -0.39 4.51 -21.98
C GLN A 144 -0.26 3.29 -22.90
N SER A 145 0.96 3.02 -23.32
CA SER A 145 1.34 1.78 -24.00
C SER A 145 2.19 0.90 -23.09
N ARG A 146 2.33 -0.40 -23.42
CA ARG A 146 3.27 -1.29 -22.71
C ARG A 146 4.70 -0.76 -22.71
N ALA A 147 5.11 -0.09 -23.78
CA ALA A 147 6.43 0.50 -23.88
C ALA A 147 6.62 1.64 -22.88
N ASP A 148 5.58 2.45 -22.65
CA ASP A 148 5.62 3.53 -21.64
C ASP A 148 5.73 2.95 -20.22
N GLN A 149 4.99 1.87 -19.92
CA GLN A 149 5.09 1.19 -18.62
C GLN A 149 6.50 0.63 -18.37
N LEU A 150 7.05 -0.08 -19.36
CA LEU A 150 8.40 -0.64 -19.26
C LEU A 150 9.44 0.46 -19.10
N TYR A 151 9.32 1.55 -19.84
CA TYR A 151 10.19 2.71 -19.70
C TYR A 151 10.13 3.31 -18.29
N ALA A 152 8.93 3.46 -17.72
CA ALA A 152 8.76 3.94 -16.35
C ALA A 152 9.42 3.01 -15.33
N ILE A 153 9.15 1.71 -15.41
CA ILE A 153 9.70 0.68 -14.51
C ILE A 153 11.23 0.66 -14.58
N ASP A 154 11.81 0.60 -15.78
CA ASP A 154 13.26 0.51 -15.97
C ASP A 154 13.96 1.82 -15.52
N THR A 155 13.36 2.98 -15.80
CA THR A 155 13.91 4.29 -15.40
C THR A 155 13.91 4.45 -13.89
N ILE A 156 12.80 4.12 -13.23
CA ILE A 156 12.67 4.24 -11.78
C ILE A 156 13.58 3.24 -11.07
N THR A 157 13.66 1.99 -11.55
CA THR A 157 14.61 1.01 -11.02
C THR A 157 16.04 1.49 -11.15
N SER A 158 16.40 2.10 -12.29
CA SER A 158 17.73 2.70 -12.49
C SER A 158 18.02 3.83 -11.51
N LEU A 159 17.04 4.69 -11.22
CA LEU A 159 17.16 5.74 -10.20
C LEU A 159 17.33 5.15 -8.79
N LEU A 160 16.51 4.19 -8.40
CA LEU A 160 16.61 3.52 -7.09
C LEU A 160 18.00 2.89 -6.92
N LYS A 161 18.50 2.20 -7.94
CA LYS A 161 19.85 1.60 -7.91
C LYS A 161 20.97 2.63 -7.90
N LYS A 162 20.79 3.78 -8.54
CA LYS A 162 21.76 4.89 -8.51
C LYS A 162 21.95 5.43 -7.09
N TYR A 163 20.85 5.66 -6.36
CA TYR A 163 20.90 6.27 -5.03
C TYR A 163 21.13 5.25 -3.91
N PHE A 164 20.71 4.00 -4.09
CA PHE A 164 20.80 2.96 -3.08
C PHE A 164 21.47 1.68 -3.60
N PRO A 165 22.69 1.75 -4.15
CA PRO A 165 23.32 0.65 -4.89
C PRO A 165 23.58 -0.61 -4.05
N ASN A 166 23.65 -0.47 -2.72
CA ASN A 166 23.99 -1.55 -1.78
C ASN A 166 22.79 -1.98 -0.92
N LYS A 167 21.57 -1.52 -1.24
CA LYS A 167 20.36 -1.85 -0.49
C LYS A 167 19.56 -2.90 -1.25
N ILE A 168 18.91 -3.80 -0.51
CA ILE A 168 17.99 -4.79 -1.07
C ILE A 168 16.58 -4.20 -1.05
N PHE A 169 15.91 -4.25 -2.20
CA PHE A 169 14.52 -3.84 -2.33
C PHE A 169 13.61 -5.05 -2.33
N TYR A 170 12.70 -5.10 -1.36
CA TYR A 170 11.57 -6.00 -1.37
C TYR A 170 10.39 -5.28 -2.01
N SER A 171 10.18 -5.58 -3.29
CA SER A 171 9.15 -4.92 -4.10
C SER A 171 7.81 -5.66 -4.09
N ALA A 172 6.72 -4.93 -4.27
CA ALA A 172 5.39 -5.45 -4.62
C ALA A 172 4.89 -4.73 -5.87
N VAL A 173 4.04 -5.40 -6.66
CA VAL A 173 3.46 -4.81 -7.87
C VAL A 173 2.22 -3.98 -7.51
N GLY A 174 2.12 -2.78 -8.09
CA GLY A 174 0.97 -1.89 -7.98
C GLY A 174 -0.07 -2.12 -9.06
N ASN A 175 -1.08 -1.27 -9.11
CA ASN A 175 -2.17 -1.39 -10.10
C ASN A 175 -1.88 -0.59 -11.38
N HIS A 176 -0.96 0.39 -11.33
CA HIS A 176 -0.55 1.19 -12.48
C HIS A 176 0.53 0.55 -13.36
N GLU A 177 1.18 -0.55 -12.97
CA GLU A 177 2.24 -1.18 -13.80
C GLU A 177 1.70 -1.81 -15.09
N SER A 178 0.46 -2.29 -15.12
CA SER A 178 -0.12 -2.88 -16.33
C SER A 178 -0.65 -1.82 -17.28
N ALA A 179 -0.63 -2.11 -18.59
CA ALA A 179 -1.33 -1.33 -19.61
C ALA A 179 -2.28 -2.25 -20.40
N PRO A 180 -3.61 -2.05 -20.33
CA PRO A 180 -4.30 -1.00 -19.57
C PRO A 180 -4.16 -1.12 -18.04
N CYS A 181 -4.27 0.00 -17.33
CA CYS A 181 -4.20 0.07 -15.86
C CYS A 181 -5.23 -0.88 -15.21
N ASN A 182 -4.90 -1.43 -14.03
CA ASN A 182 -5.67 -2.38 -13.22
C ASN A 182 -5.88 -3.79 -13.83
N LEU A 183 -5.60 -4.00 -15.11
CA LEU A 183 -5.95 -5.23 -15.80
C LEU A 183 -4.87 -6.31 -15.65
N TYR A 184 -5.10 -7.21 -14.69
CA TYR A 184 -4.24 -8.35 -14.41
C TYR A 184 -4.91 -9.68 -14.78
N PRO A 185 -4.77 -10.16 -16.04
CA PRO A 185 -5.35 -11.42 -16.46
C PRO A 185 -4.72 -12.62 -15.75
N THR A 186 -5.53 -13.65 -15.52
CA THR A 186 -5.07 -14.99 -15.12
C THR A 186 -4.84 -15.87 -16.36
N PRO A 187 -4.13 -17.01 -16.25
CA PRO A 187 -3.91 -17.93 -17.37
C PRO A 187 -5.18 -18.52 -17.99
N LEU A 188 -6.35 -18.37 -17.35
CA LEU A 188 -7.65 -18.72 -17.94
C LEU A 188 -8.03 -17.80 -19.11
N ILE A 189 -7.49 -16.58 -19.14
CA ILE A 189 -7.70 -15.58 -20.18
C ILE A 189 -6.61 -15.77 -21.24
N LYS A 190 -7.01 -16.00 -22.50
CA LYS A 190 -6.09 -16.34 -23.60
C LYS A 190 -5.78 -15.17 -24.53
N SER A 191 -6.62 -14.15 -24.53
CA SER A 191 -6.51 -12.98 -25.40
C SER A 191 -5.40 -12.01 -24.95
N ASP A 192 -5.04 -12.06 -23.68
CA ASP A 192 -4.07 -11.17 -23.07
C ASP A 192 -3.21 -11.93 -22.05
N ASN A 193 -2.01 -11.41 -21.81
CA ASN A 193 -1.09 -11.93 -20.81
C ASN A 193 -0.17 -10.83 -20.28
N LEU A 194 0.42 -11.10 -19.12
CA LEU A 194 1.38 -10.21 -18.47
C LEU A 194 2.83 -10.72 -18.56
N THR A 195 3.16 -11.60 -19.51
CA THR A 195 4.52 -12.09 -19.66
C THR A 195 5.51 -10.94 -19.86
N TRP A 196 5.13 -9.93 -20.66
CA TRP A 196 5.95 -8.73 -20.90
C TRP A 196 6.24 -7.97 -19.59
N LEU A 197 5.24 -7.81 -18.73
CA LEU A 197 5.36 -7.09 -17.46
C LEU A 197 6.12 -7.93 -16.44
N TYR A 198 5.73 -9.17 -16.23
CA TYR A 198 6.33 -10.05 -15.21
C TYR A 198 7.79 -10.39 -15.52
N THR A 199 8.17 -10.43 -16.80
CA THR A 199 9.59 -10.51 -17.20
C THR A 199 10.35 -9.27 -16.70
N SER A 200 9.86 -8.07 -17.02
CA SER A 200 10.50 -6.82 -16.60
C SER A 200 10.53 -6.67 -15.08
N LEU A 201 9.45 -6.99 -14.36
CA LEU A 201 9.43 -6.97 -12.90
C LEU A 201 10.46 -7.93 -12.31
N ALA A 202 10.56 -9.17 -12.82
CA ALA A 202 11.56 -10.12 -12.35
C ALA A 202 12.98 -9.58 -12.56
N ASP A 203 13.29 -9.09 -13.76
CA ASP A 203 14.62 -8.54 -14.08
C ASP A 203 14.97 -7.33 -13.20
N ASN A 204 14.06 -6.37 -13.07
CA ASN A 204 14.28 -5.16 -12.28
C ASN A 204 14.38 -5.47 -10.77
N TRP A 205 13.52 -6.34 -10.22
CA TRP A 205 13.57 -6.66 -8.79
C TRP A 205 14.82 -7.47 -8.41
N ILE A 206 15.30 -8.35 -9.29
CA ILE A 206 16.58 -9.05 -9.10
C ILE A 206 17.75 -8.08 -9.22
N GLN A 207 17.67 -7.12 -10.14
CA GLN A 207 18.66 -6.04 -10.25
C GLN A 207 18.73 -5.17 -8.97
N LEU A 208 17.62 -5.03 -8.26
CA LEU A 208 17.51 -4.36 -6.96
C LEU A 208 17.83 -5.26 -5.75
N GLY A 209 18.35 -6.47 -5.99
CA GLY A 209 18.93 -7.34 -4.96
C GLY A 209 18.07 -8.51 -4.53
N LEU A 210 16.90 -8.76 -5.12
CA LEU A 210 16.17 -9.99 -4.84
C LEU A 210 16.96 -11.22 -5.31
N PRO A 211 16.94 -12.33 -4.55
CA PRO A 211 17.54 -13.58 -4.98
C PRO A 211 16.90 -14.12 -6.27
N GLU A 212 17.72 -14.65 -7.18
CA GLU A 212 17.30 -15.21 -8.47
C GLU A 212 16.24 -16.33 -8.32
N GLU A 213 16.24 -17.06 -7.20
CA GLU A 213 15.23 -18.09 -6.88
C GLU A 213 13.78 -17.55 -6.84
N THR A 214 13.61 -16.25 -6.56
CA THR A 214 12.28 -15.57 -6.56
C THR A 214 11.70 -15.41 -7.96
N ARG A 215 12.54 -15.47 -9.01
CA ARG A 215 12.17 -15.24 -10.41
C ARG A 215 10.96 -16.07 -10.82
N SER A 216 10.96 -17.36 -10.51
CA SER A 216 9.90 -18.28 -10.97
C SER A 216 8.50 -17.91 -10.45
N SER A 217 8.39 -17.50 -9.19
CA SER A 217 7.12 -17.03 -8.60
C SER A 217 6.72 -15.65 -9.12
N ILE A 218 7.70 -14.76 -9.33
CA ILE A 218 7.45 -13.45 -9.96
C ILE A 218 6.90 -13.64 -11.38
N PHE A 219 7.47 -14.54 -12.18
CA PHE A 219 6.95 -14.88 -13.51
C PHE A 219 5.55 -15.50 -13.47
N ARG A 220 5.22 -16.26 -12.41
CA ARG A 220 3.90 -16.88 -12.27
C ARG A 220 2.82 -15.83 -12.06
N GLY A 221 3.06 -14.82 -11.22
CA GLY A 221 2.00 -13.89 -10.80
C GLY A 221 2.45 -12.62 -10.09
N ALA A 222 3.72 -12.24 -10.19
CA ALA A 222 4.31 -11.07 -9.50
C ALA A 222 4.15 -11.07 -7.97
N PHE A 223 4.12 -12.26 -7.36
CA PHE A 223 4.22 -12.48 -5.92
C PHE A 223 5.39 -13.42 -5.63
N TYR A 224 6.01 -13.29 -4.46
CA TYR A 224 7.17 -14.12 -4.07
C TYR A 224 7.39 -14.10 -2.55
N THR A 225 8.27 -14.98 -2.08
CA THR A 225 8.78 -14.93 -0.71
C THR A 225 10.29 -15.10 -0.72
N THR A 226 10.95 -14.55 0.30
CA THR A 226 12.38 -14.73 0.55
C THR A 226 12.69 -14.49 2.02
N LEU A 227 13.85 -14.94 2.49
CA LEU A 227 14.35 -14.59 3.83
C LEU A 227 14.98 -13.20 3.80
N VAL A 228 14.64 -12.38 4.78
CA VAL A 228 15.32 -11.09 5.02
C VAL A 228 16.55 -11.33 5.90
N HIS A 229 16.33 -12.02 7.03
CA HIS A 229 17.34 -12.48 7.97
C HIS A 229 16.94 -13.87 8.48
N PRO A 230 17.86 -14.63 9.10
CA PRO A 230 17.47 -15.80 9.89
C PRO A 230 16.32 -15.48 10.86
N GLY A 231 15.20 -16.18 10.69
CA GLY A 231 14.00 -15.98 11.51
C GLY A 231 13.05 -14.86 11.04
N LEU A 232 13.35 -14.11 9.98
CA LEU A 232 12.43 -13.16 9.36
C LEU A 232 12.26 -13.46 7.87
N ARG A 233 11.04 -13.84 7.49
CA ARG A 233 10.61 -14.05 6.11
C ARG A 233 9.79 -12.86 5.62
N LEU A 234 10.00 -12.49 4.36
CA LEU A 234 9.13 -11.55 3.66
C LEU A 234 8.25 -12.29 2.66
N ILE A 235 6.98 -11.90 2.59
CA ILE A 235 6.02 -12.34 1.59
C ILE A 235 5.49 -11.11 0.86
N SER A 236 5.75 -11.04 -0.44
CA SER A 236 5.21 -9.99 -1.32
C SER A 236 4.03 -10.54 -2.11
N LEU A 237 2.89 -9.85 -2.03
CA LEU A 237 1.63 -10.23 -2.66
C LEU A 237 1.31 -9.31 -3.85
N ASN A 238 0.76 -9.90 -4.91
CA ASN A 238 0.13 -9.18 -5.99
C ASN A 238 -1.34 -8.93 -5.65
N MET A 239 -1.61 -7.74 -5.12
CA MET A 239 -2.95 -7.38 -4.64
C MET A 239 -3.92 -7.03 -5.78
N ASN A 240 -3.46 -6.95 -7.04
CA ASN A 240 -4.35 -6.79 -8.19
C ASN A 240 -5.29 -7.98 -8.41
N TYR A 241 -4.94 -9.14 -7.84
CA TYR A 241 -5.81 -10.32 -7.83
C TYR A 241 -6.94 -10.26 -6.81
N CYS A 242 -7.04 -9.18 -6.04
CA CYS A 242 -8.17 -8.89 -5.17
C CYS A 242 -8.92 -7.61 -5.55
N ALA A 243 -8.34 -6.75 -6.39
CA ALA A 243 -8.88 -5.41 -6.67
C ALA A 243 -10.18 -5.45 -7.47
N SER A 244 -11.17 -4.64 -7.09
CA SER A 244 -12.45 -4.52 -7.81
C SER A 244 -12.28 -4.02 -9.24
N ASP A 245 -11.26 -3.21 -9.48
CA ASP A 245 -11.00 -2.58 -10.77
C ASP A 245 -10.24 -3.50 -11.74
N ASN A 246 -9.79 -4.66 -11.25
CA ASN A 246 -9.32 -5.73 -12.11
C ASN A 246 -10.51 -6.48 -12.71
N TYR A 247 -11.05 -5.95 -13.80
CA TYR A 247 -12.26 -6.49 -14.44
C TYR A 247 -12.11 -7.92 -14.97
N TRP A 248 -10.89 -8.46 -15.07
CA TRP A 248 -10.69 -9.88 -15.38
C TRP A 248 -11.25 -10.81 -14.29
N LEU A 249 -11.33 -10.35 -13.05
CA LEU A 249 -11.88 -11.11 -11.93
C LEU A 249 -13.40 -11.34 -12.05
N LEU A 250 -14.09 -10.58 -12.91
CA LEU A 250 -15.50 -10.82 -13.23
C LEU A 250 -15.73 -12.12 -14.01
N ILE A 251 -14.68 -12.72 -14.58
CA ILE A 251 -14.74 -14.05 -15.22
C ILE A 251 -14.64 -15.14 -14.13
N ASN A 252 -13.63 -15.03 -13.28
CA ASN A 252 -13.43 -15.90 -12.12
C ASN A 252 -12.57 -15.18 -11.07
N SER A 253 -13.16 -14.92 -9.90
CA SER A 253 -12.52 -14.27 -8.76
C SER A 253 -12.06 -15.26 -7.68
N THR A 254 -12.23 -16.57 -7.89
CA THR A 254 -11.83 -17.60 -6.91
C THR A 254 -10.33 -17.72 -6.88
N ASP A 255 -9.73 -17.33 -5.74
CA ASP A 255 -8.29 -17.32 -5.44
C ASP A 255 -7.38 -17.27 -6.69
N PRO A 256 -7.33 -16.14 -7.41
CA PRO A 256 -6.60 -16.08 -8.66
C PRO A 256 -5.13 -16.49 -8.49
N LEU A 257 -4.69 -17.44 -9.32
CA LEU A 257 -3.38 -18.09 -9.25
C LEU A 257 -3.08 -18.88 -7.96
N ASP A 258 -4.12 -19.21 -7.18
CA ASP A 258 -4.02 -19.85 -5.87
C ASP A 258 -3.15 -19.04 -4.89
N GLN A 259 -3.16 -17.70 -5.00
CA GLN A 259 -2.25 -16.84 -4.25
C GLN A 259 -2.49 -16.90 -2.75
N LEU A 260 -3.74 -16.90 -2.28
CA LEU A 260 -4.04 -17.02 -0.85
C LEU A 260 -3.74 -18.42 -0.34
N GLN A 261 -4.00 -19.47 -1.13
CA GLN A 261 -3.54 -20.82 -0.79
C GLN A 261 -2.02 -20.90 -0.68
N TRP A 262 -1.30 -20.25 -1.60
CA TRP A 262 0.17 -20.14 -1.56
C TRP A 262 0.65 -19.36 -0.33
N LEU A 263 0.00 -18.25 0.03
CA LEU A 263 0.27 -17.48 1.24
C LEU A 263 0.09 -18.35 2.49
N MET A 264 -1.03 -19.07 2.59
CA MET A 264 -1.28 -19.97 3.73
C MET A 264 -0.18 -21.03 3.90
N ASN A 265 0.30 -21.60 2.79
CA ASN A 265 1.35 -22.62 2.83
C ASN A 265 2.67 -22.03 3.37
N TRP A 266 3.04 -20.82 2.95
CA TRP A 266 4.25 -20.15 3.44
C TRP A 266 4.15 -19.64 4.87
N LEU A 267 2.96 -19.21 5.31
CA LEU A 267 2.73 -18.86 6.71
C LEU A 267 2.79 -20.11 7.61
N GLN A 268 2.27 -21.26 7.16
CA GLN A 268 2.44 -22.51 7.89
C GLN A 268 3.91 -22.93 7.94
N TYR A 269 4.63 -22.83 6.81
CA TYR A 269 6.06 -23.10 6.78
C TYR A 269 6.83 -22.22 7.78
N ALA A 270 6.52 -20.92 7.83
CA ALA A 270 7.15 -20.00 8.77
C ALA A 270 6.81 -20.35 10.23
N GLU A 271 5.55 -20.69 10.53
CA GLU A 271 5.12 -21.16 11.85
C GLU A 271 5.90 -22.43 12.27
N ASP A 272 6.03 -23.41 11.39
CA ASP A 272 6.75 -24.67 11.65
C ASP A 272 8.25 -24.46 11.87
N ASN A 273 8.83 -23.41 11.27
CA ASN A 273 10.25 -23.07 11.36
C ASN A 273 10.55 -21.94 12.37
N ASN A 274 9.56 -21.50 13.16
CA ASN A 274 9.68 -20.38 14.10
C ASN A 274 10.17 -19.07 13.47
N GLU A 275 9.81 -18.84 12.21
CA GLU A 275 10.07 -17.57 11.52
C GLU A 275 8.94 -16.57 11.79
N LYS A 276 9.28 -15.29 11.86
CA LYS A 276 8.32 -14.19 11.75
C LYS A 276 8.14 -13.78 10.30
N VAL A 277 7.00 -13.17 10.00
CA VAL A 277 6.64 -12.80 8.63
C VAL A 277 6.27 -11.34 8.53
N HIS A 278 6.92 -10.63 7.60
CA HIS A 278 6.44 -9.35 7.08
C HIS A 278 5.72 -9.58 5.75
N ILE A 279 4.50 -9.05 5.63
CA ILE A 279 3.71 -9.08 4.39
C ILE A 279 3.78 -7.71 3.75
N ILE A 280 4.10 -7.66 2.45
CA ILE A 280 4.02 -6.44 1.65
C ILE A 280 3.05 -6.63 0.49
N GLY A 281 2.36 -5.57 0.10
CA GLY A 281 1.49 -5.52 -1.06
C GLY A 281 1.21 -4.08 -1.47
N HIS A 282 0.49 -3.86 -2.56
CA HIS A 282 0.10 -2.51 -2.97
C HIS A 282 -1.25 -2.09 -2.36
N HIS A 283 -2.35 -2.61 -2.90
CA HIS A 283 -3.68 -2.39 -2.32
C HIS A 283 -3.77 -2.96 -0.89
N PRO A 284 -4.39 -2.23 0.05
CA PRO A 284 -4.70 -2.78 1.36
C PRO A 284 -5.79 -3.88 1.26
N PRO A 285 -5.77 -4.89 2.16
CA PRO A 285 -6.79 -5.95 2.17
C PRO A 285 -8.24 -5.47 2.34
N SER A 286 -8.43 -4.27 2.91
CA SER A 286 -9.74 -3.62 3.09
C SER A 286 -10.37 -3.14 1.78
N SER A 287 -9.57 -2.86 0.74
CA SER A 287 -10.06 -2.44 -0.58
C SER A 287 -10.26 -3.61 -1.55
N CYS A 288 -10.01 -4.84 -1.09
CA CYS A 288 -10.20 -6.05 -1.89
C CYS A 288 -11.68 -6.44 -2.02
N LEU A 289 -11.99 -7.19 -3.08
CA LEU A 289 -13.24 -7.94 -3.22
C LEU A 289 -13.52 -8.75 -1.94
N GLU A 290 -14.77 -8.73 -1.51
CA GLU A 290 -15.28 -9.29 -0.25
C GLU A 290 -14.71 -10.67 0.08
N SER A 291 -14.88 -11.66 -0.80
CA SER A 291 -14.40 -13.01 -0.54
C SER A 291 -12.89 -13.10 -0.37
N PHE A 292 -12.11 -12.34 -1.15
CA PHE A 292 -10.67 -12.30 -0.95
C PHE A 292 -10.32 -11.67 0.39
N SER A 293 -10.91 -10.51 0.69
CA SER A 293 -10.71 -9.77 1.96
C SER A 293 -11.04 -10.63 3.18
N TRP A 294 -12.16 -11.36 3.15
CA TRP A 294 -12.57 -12.28 4.21
C TRP A 294 -11.61 -13.47 4.40
N ASN A 295 -11.17 -14.10 3.32
CA ASN A 295 -10.21 -15.20 3.41
C ASN A 295 -8.85 -14.71 3.92
N PHE A 296 -8.38 -13.55 3.43
CA PHE A 296 -7.16 -12.94 3.95
C PHE A 296 -7.27 -12.63 5.45
N TYR A 297 -8.40 -12.08 5.90
CA TYR A 297 -8.66 -11.79 7.31
C TYR A 297 -8.61 -13.04 8.20
N LYS A 298 -9.17 -14.17 7.73
CA LYS A 298 -9.08 -15.49 8.40
C LYS A 298 -7.65 -16.00 8.48
N ILE A 299 -6.87 -15.81 7.41
CA ILE A 299 -5.46 -16.20 7.36
C ILE A 299 -4.66 -15.41 8.39
N VAL A 300 -4.82 -14.08 8.44
CA VAL A 300 -4.18 -13.23 9.45
C VAL A 300 -4.55 -13.68 10.86
N ASN A 301 -5.81 -13.99 11.10
CA ASN A 301 -6.28 -14.53 12.37
C ASN A 301 -5.66 -15.88 12.73
N ARG A 302 -5.50 -16.80 11.76
CA ARG A 302 -4.88 -18.12 12.01
C ARG A 302 -3.40 -17.99 12.37
N TYR A 303 -2.69 -17.05 11.75
CA TYR A 303 -1.24 -16.91 11.89
C TYR A 303 -0.82 -15.66 12.66
N GLU A 304 -1.65 -15.19 13.60
CA GLU A 304 -1.43 -13.96 14.37
C GLU A 304 -0.10 -13.94 15.17
N ASN A 305 0.41 -15.11 15.56
CA ASN A 305 1.71 -15.20 16.25
C ASN A 305 2.90 -15.16 15.28
N THR A 306 2.68 -15.45 13.99
CA THR A 306 3.71 -15.59 12.95
C THR A 306 3.88 -14.28 12.19
N ILE A 307 2.79 -13.58 11.88
CA ILE A 307 2.83 -12.29 11.18
C ILE A 307 3.26 -11.20 12.16
N ALA A 308 4.37 -10.51 11.86
CA ALA A 308 4.94 -9.44 12.69
C ALA A 308 4.76 -8.03 12.08
N GLY A 309 4.32 -7.94 10.83
CA GLY A 309 4.04 -6.66 10.18
C GLY A 309 3.37 -6.82 8.82
N GLN A 310 2.54 -5.85 8.45
CA GLN A 310 1.92 -5.77 7.13
C GLN A 310 2.03 -4.34 6.59
N PHE A 311 2.47 -4.19 5.33
CA PHE A 311 2.86 -2.89 4.75
C PHE A 311 2.30 -2.73 3.33
N TYR A 312 1.57 -1.64 3.11
CA TYR A 312 0.84 -1.35 1.87
C TYR A 312 1.01 0.10 1.43
N GLY A 313 0.42 0.47 0.29
CA GLY A 313 0.37 1.83 -0.26
C GLY A 313 -1.02 2.15 -0.81
N HIS A 314 -1.08 2.56 -2.08
CA HIS A 314 -2.29 2.72 -2.92
C HIS A 314 -3.21 3.89 -2.55
N THR A 315 -3.49 4.07 -1.26
CA THR A 315 -4.40 5.13 -0.80
C THR A 315 -3.80 6.52 -0.90
N HIS A 316 -2.48 6.61 -1.08
CA HIS A 316 -1.65 7.83 -1.05
C HIS A 316 -1.60 8.57 0.30
N ASN A 317 -2.53 8.28 1.21
CA ASN A 317 -2.65 8.86 2.54
C ASN A 317 -1.83 8.11 3.59
N ASP A 318 -1.64 8.75 4.75
CA ASP A 318 -1.04 8.11 5.93
C ASP A 318 -2.14 7.43 6.77
N GLU A 319 -2.19 6.10 6.72
CA GLU A 319 -3.25 5.32 7.36
C GLU A 319 -2.72 4.07 8.08
N ILE A 320 -3.56 3.56 8.98
CA ILE A 320 -3.42 2.23 9.57
C ILE A 320 -4.73 1.47 9.41
N ILE A 321 -4.66 0.15 9.40
CA ILE A 321 -5.84 -0.71 9.38
C ILE A 321 -5.69 -1.82 10.42
N MET A 322 -6.61 -1.87 11.37
CA MET A 322 -6.63 -2.83 12.46
C MET A 322 -7.35 -4.13 12.08
N PHE A 323 -6.74 -5.25 12.49
CA PHE A 323 -7.35 -6.56 12.45
C PHE A 323 -7.73 -6.99 13.86
N TYR A 324 -8.91 -7.58 14.00
CA TYR A 324 -9.45 -8.10 15.25
C TYR A 324 -9.73 -9.60 15.17
N ASP A 325 -9.89 -10.24 16.32
CA ASP A 325 -10.23 -11.65 16.39
C ASP A 325 -11.58 -11.94 15.70
N GLU A 326 -11.73 -13.12 15.09
CA GLU A 326 -12.98 -13.46 14.39
C GLU A 326 -14.18 -13.75 15.31
N ILE A 327 -13.93 -14.08 16.58
CA ILE A 327 -14.98 -14.59 17.48
C ILE A 327 -15.84 -13.44 17.98
N ASN A 328 -15.23 -12.45 18.63
CA ASN A 328 -15.93 -11.32 19.21
C ASN A 328 -15.55 -9.98 18.57
N LYS A 329 -14.51 -9.94 17.74
CA LYS A 329 -14.04 -8.74 17.02
C LYS A 329 -13.64 -7.60 17.94
N THR A 330 -13.08 -7.92 19.10
CA THR A 330 -12.67 -6.93 20.10
C THR A 330 -11.18 -6.97 20.41
N ARG A 331 -10.55 -8.15 20.29
CA ARG A 331 -9.13 -8.30 20.57
C ARG A 331 -8.33 -7.98 19.31
N PRO A 332 -7.48 -6.95 19.31
CA PRO A 332 -6.63 -6.67 18.16
C PRO A 332 -5.61 -7.81 17.96
N VAL A 333 -5.46 -8.28 16.72
CA VAL A 333 -4.57 -9.41 16.36
C VAL A 333 -3.41 -8.97 15.46
N SER A 334 -3.59 -7.92 14.67
CA SER A 334 -2.58 -7.39 13.76
C SER A 334 -2.95 -5.96 13.32
N MET A 335 -2.05 -5.31 12.61
CA MET A 335 -2.32 -4.07 11.88
C MET A 335 -1.61 -4.09 10.53
N ALA A 336 -2.14 -3.31 9.60
CA ALA A 336 -1.50 -2.98 8.34
C ALA A 336 -1.17 -1.49 8.32
N TYR A 337 0.07 -1.15 7.99
CA TYR A 337 0.49 0.22 7.76
C TYR A 337 0.33 0.57 6.28
N LEU A 338 -0.32 1.69 5.99
CA LEU A 338 -0.45 2.23 4.64
C LEU A 338 0.51 3.41 4.54
N THR A 339 1.49 3.26 3.65
CA THR A 339 2.51 4.27 3.43
C THR A 339 2.02 5.33 2.48
N PRO A 340 2.19 6.63 2.83
CA PRO A 340 1.74 7.70 2.00
C PRO A 340 2.60 7.77 0.75
N SER A 341 2.03 8.35 -0.29
CA SER A 341 2.65 8.37 -1.60
C SER A 341 3.84 9.32 -1.70
N LEU A 342 4.78 9.00 -2.59
CA LEU A 342 5.77 9.96 -3.07
C LEU A 342 5.11 11.01 -3.99
N THR A 343 4.09 10.63 -4.77
CA THR A 343 3.35 11.57 -5.61
C THR A 343 2.55 12.59 -4.78
N PRO A 344 2.40 13.84 -5.23
CA PRO A 344 1.45 14.78 -4.63
C PRO A 344 0.00 14.54 -5.08
N GLN A 345 -0.23 13.64 -6.04
CA GLN A 345 -1.56 13.30 -6.55
C GLN A 345 -2.44 12.73 -5.42
N SER A 346 -3.58 13.32 -5.06
CA SER A 346 -3.90 14.74 -5.27
C SER A 346 -3.93 15.43 -3.93
N PHE A 347 -3.58 16.71 -3.91
CA PHE A 347 -3.65 17.56 -2.73
C PHE A 347 -2.82 17.04 -1.56
N LEU A 348 -1.60 16.59 -1.84
CA LEU A 348 -0.69 16.09 -0.83
C LEU A 348 0.72 16.65 -1.03
N ASN A 349 1.50 16.75 0.03
CA ASN A 349 2.95 16.83 -0.13
C ASN A 349 3.49 15.46 -0.63
N PRO A 350 4.61 15.40 -1.36
CA PRO A 350 5.39 14.17 -1.48
C PRO A 350 5.86 13.68 -0.12
N GLY A 351 5.78 12.38 0.16
CA GLY A 351 6.23 11.83 1.43
C GLY A 351 6.75 10.40 1.33
N TYR A 352 7.57 10.01 2.30
CA TYR A 352 8.08 8.64 2.47
C TYR A 352 8.15 8.29 3.97
N ARG A 353 8.35 7.00 4.27
CA ARG A 353 8.38 6.51 5.65
C ARG A 353 9.61 5.71 5.99
N ILE A 354 10.06 5.83 7.23
CA ILE A 354 11.06 4.96 7.84
C ILE A 354 10.43 4.24 9.04
N TYR A 355 10.48 2.92 9.05
CA TYR A 355 10.11 2.09 10.20
C TYR A 355 11.36 1.70 10.99
N THR A 356 11.25 1.72 12.31
CA THR A 356 12.20 1.03 13.20
C THR A 356 11.50 -0.22 13.71
N ALA A 357 11.99 -1.40 13.33
CA ALA A 357 11.52 -2.69 13.81
C ALA A 357 12.52 -3.34 14.76
N ASP A 358 12.06 -4.35 15.49
CA ASP A 358 12.92 -5.22 16.27
C ASP A 358 13.89 -6.00 15.34
N GLY A 359 15.18 -6.03 15.67
CA GLY A 359 16.24 -6.45 14.76
C GLY A 359 16.60 -7.94 14.85
N GLU A 360 17.74 -8.31 14.24
CA GLU A 360 18.19 -9.71 14.19
C GLU A 360 18.84 -10.16 15.51
N TYR A 361 18.15 -11.02 16.26
CA TYR A 361 18.69 -11.75 17.41
C TYR A 361 17.75 -12.90 17.81
N ASN A 362 18.22 -13.79 18.68
CA ASN A 362 17.42 -14.92 19.14
C ASN A 362 16.15 -14.45 19.88
N SER A 363 14.98 -14.98 19.50
CA SER A 363 13.68 -14.60 20.04
C SER A 363 13.22 -13.16 19.71
N SER A 364 13.82 -12.55 18.67
CA SER A 364 13.32 -11.28 18.13
C SER A 364 11.85 -11.39 17.73
N THR A 365 11.12 -10.31 18.00
CA THR A 365 9.71 -10.20 17.66
C THR A 365 9.51 -9.77 16.20
N TYR A 366 10.49 -9.07 15.63
CA TYR A 366 10.46 -8.37 14.34
C TYR A 366 9.32 -7.35 14.15
N TRP A 367 8.53 -7.05 15.18
CA TRP A 367 7.47 -6.05 15.10
C TRP A 367 8.02 -4.63 14.95
N VAL A 368 7.22 -3.75 14.34
CA VAL A 368 7.49 -2.31 14.30
C VAL A 368 7.44 -1.73 15.71
N LEU A 369 8.48 -0.97 16.07
CA LEU A 369 8.68 -0.32 17.37
C LEU A 369 8.41 1.19 17.34
N ASP A 370 8.63 1.85 16.21
CA ASP A 370 8.21 3.22 15.88
C ASP A 370 8.23 3.39 14.35
N HIS A 371 7.58 4.43 13.84
CA HIS A 371 7.83 4.90 12.48
C HIS A 371 7.88 6.43 12.42
N ARG A 372 8.62 6.94 11.44
CA ARG A 372 8.72 8.38 11.12
C ARG A 372 8.34 8.62 9.67
N THR A 373 7.50 9.63 9.45
CA THR A 373 7.15 10.12 8.11
C THR A 373 7.92 11.42 7.83
N VAL A 374 8.46 11.53 6.62
CA VAL A 374 9.13 12.74 6.12
C VAL A 374 8.39 13.21 4.88
N ILE A 375 8.18 14.52 4.77
CA ILE A 375 7.49 15.13 3.64
C ILE A 375 8.35 16.21 2.97
N MET A 376 8.13 16.43 1.68
CA MET A 376 8.66 17.58 0.96
C MET A 376 7.56 18.66 0.88
N ASN A 377 7.78 19.81 1.49
CA ASN A 377 6.81 20.91 1.49
C ASN A 377 6.79 21.58 0.10
N LEU A 378 5.77 21.29 -0.73
CA LEU A 378 5.70 21.86 -2.09
C LEU A 378 5.47 23.37 -2.09
N THR A 379 4.66 23.93 -1.17
CA THR A 379 4.47 25.38 -1.08
C THR A 379 5.81 26.10 -0.91
N ALA A 380 6.58 25.69 0.10
CA ALA A 380 7.88 26.28 0.39
C ALA A 380 8.88 25.98 -0.73
N SER A 381 8.86 24.76 -1.28
CA SER A 381 9.81 24.36 -2.30
C SER A 381 9.64 25.16 -3.60
N ASN A 382 8.38 25.35 -4.03
CA ASN A 382 8.06 26.18 -5.20
C ASN A 382 8.31 27.67 -4.93
N LEU A 383 8.02 28.18 -3.73
CA LEU A 383 8.26 29.58 -3.38
C LEU A 383 9.75 29.95 -3.39
N PHE A 384 10.60 29.08 -2.83
CA PHE A 384 12.04 29.33 -2.71
C PHE A 384 12.87 28.70 -3.84
N ASN A 385 12.21 28.03 -4.79
CA ASN A 385 12.85 27.29 -5.88
C ASN A 385 13.98 26.35 -5.42
N LYS A 386 13.73 25.61 -4.33
CA LYS A 386 14.65 24.62 -3.76
C LYS A 386 13.83 23.53 -3.06
N THR A 387 14.32 22.30 -2.96
CA THR A 387 13.63 21.26 -2.20
C THR A 387 13.71 21.54 -0.70
N ILE A 388 12.57 21.48 -0.01
CA ILE A 388 12.47 21.70 1.45
C ILE A 388 11.76 20.50 2.07
N PHE A 389 12.52 19.72 2.84
CA PHE A 389 12.04 18.54 3.55
C PHE A 389 11.77 18.85 5.02
N LEU A 390 10.80 18.14 5.58
CA LEU A 390 10.38 18.26 6.97
C LEU A 390 10.18 16.87 7.55
N ASP A 391 10.79 16.61 8.70
CA ASP A 391 10.36 15.53 9.58
C ASP A 391 8.94 15.84 10.04
N GLU A 392 7.97 15.13 9.48
CA GLU A 392 6.57 15.42 9.75
C GLU A 392 6.22 14.98 11.16
N TYR A 393 6.42 13.70 11.47
CA TYR A 393 6.24 13.16 12.81
C TYR A 393 6.87 11.77 12.99
N SER A 394 7.07 11.38 14.24
CA SER A 394 7.12 9.98 14.63
C SER A 394 5.92 9.61 15.50
N VAL A 395 5.42 8.38 15.39
CA VAL A 395 4.21 7.93 16.11
C VAL A 395 4.37 8.09 17.60
N LYS A 396 5.47 7.58 18.17
CA LYS A 396 5.68 7.63 19.61
C LYS A 396 5.66 9.07 20.14
N ASN A 397 6.31 10.00 19.42
CA ASN A 397 6.36 11.39 19.84
C ASN A 397 5.02 12.11 19.65
N ALA A 398 4.38 11.97 18.49
CA ALA A 398 3.15 12.70 18.18
C ALA A 398 1.95 12.17 18.95
N TYR A 399 1.79 10.85 18.99
CA TYR A 399 0.61 10.20 19.58
C TYR A 399 0.81 9.80 21.05
N LYS A 400 2.01 10.03 21.60
CA LYS A 400 2.38 9.70 22.99
C LYS A 400 2.15 8.21 23.27
N MET A 401 2.72 7.38 22.40
CA MET A 401 2.66 5.92 22.48
C MET A 401 4.01 5.37 22.91
N ASP A 402 4.01 4.37 23.79
CA ASP A 402 5.26 3.71 24.22
C ASP A 402 5.67 2.61 23.24
N TYR A 403 4.70 1.91 22.65
CA TYR A 403 4.88 0.81 21.70
C TYR A 403 3.81 0.87 20.61
N LEU A 404 4.02 0.09 19.54
CA LEU A 404 3.17 0.05 18.35
C LEU A 404 2.59 -1.36 18.11
N PHE A 405 2.43 -2.18 19.15
CA PHE A 405 1.81 -3.50 19.00
C PHE A 405 0.29 -3.36 18.77
N PRO A 406 -0.43 -4.42 18.36
CA PRO A 406 -1.86 -4.33 18.04
C PRO A 406 -2.69 -3.74 19.19
N ASN A 407 -2.34 -4.05 20.44
CA ASN A 407 -3.01 -3.52 21.61
C ASN A 407 -2.79 -2.01 21.80
N ASP A 408 -1.59 -1.51 21.51
CA ASP A 408 -1.26 -0.10 21.68
C ASP A 408 -1.98 0.77 20.64
N TRP A 409 -2.03 0.31 19.39
CA TRP A 409 -2.84 0.96 18.35
C TRP A 409 -4.33 0.93 18.68
N ASN A 410 -4.84 -0.18 19.23
CA ASN A 410 -6.23 -0.23 19.67
C ASN A 410 -6.52 0.75 20.82
N ASN A 411 -5.61 0.87 21.79
CA ASN A 411 -5.72 1.87 22.86
C ASN A 411 -5.66 3.30 22.31
N PHE A 412 -4.82 3.56 21.31
CA PHE A 412 -4.77 4.84 20.62
C PHE A 412 -6.09 5.17 19.92
N ILE A 413 -6.67 4.23 19.18
CA ILE A 413 -7.99 4.39 18.56
C ILE A 413 -9.07 4.65 19.61
N ASN A 414 -9.04 3.96 20.76
CA ASN A 414 -9.98 4.21 21.85
C ASN A 414 -9.84 5.62 22.44
N ARG A 415 -8.62 6.17 22.52
CA ARG A 415 -8.40 7.57 22.90
C ARG A 415 -9.01 8.54 21.89
N LEU A 416 -8.88 8.26 20.59
CA LEU A 416 -9.52 9.05 19.54
C LEU A 416 -11.05 8.96 19.61
N LEU A 417 -11.62 7.79 19.85
CA LEU A 417 -13.07 7.61 20.01
C LEU A 417 -13.63 8.35 21.23
N ALA A 418 -12.87 8.43 22.32
CA ALA A 418 -13.27 9.13 23.53
C ALA A 418 -13.35 10.65 23.36
N ASP A 419 -12.59 11.22 22.41
CA ASP A 419 -12.58 12.65 22.09
C ASP A 419 -12.38 12.86 20.58
N ILE A 420 -13.36 12.41 19.80
CA ILE A 420 -13.27 12.37 18.33
C ILE A 420 -13.11 13.75 17.72
N ASP A 421 -13.59 14.80 18.41
CA ASP A 421 -13.49 16.17 17.93
C ASP A 421 -12.29 16.95 18.49
N GLY A 422 -11.46 16.29 19.31
CA GLY A 422 -10.32 16.89 19.99
C GLY A 422 -9.05 17.02 19.15
N ASP A 423 -8.05 17.67 19.74
CA ASP A 423 -6.79 18.03 19.07
C ASP A 423 -6.00 16.80 18.58
N LEU A 424 -6.10 15.67 19.29
CA LEU A 424 -5.41 14.44 18.90
C LEU A 424 -5.93 13.91 17.56
N MET A 425 -7.24 13.98 17.32
CA MET A 425 -7.83 13.61 16.03
C MET A 425 -7.49 14.64 14.95
N GLY A 426 -7.36 15.92 15.32
CA GLY A 426 -6.82 16.96 14.45
C GLY A 426 -5.40 16.65 13.95
N LEU A 427 -4.52 16.17 14.84
CA LEU A 427 -3.17 15.71 14.46
C LEU A 427 -3.20 14.50 13.52
N VAL A 428 -4.07 13.51 13.80
CA VAL A 428 -4.26 12.36 12.90
C VAL A 428 -4.66 12.82 11.50
N TYR A 429 -5.63 13.74 11.38
CA TYR A 429 -6.05 14.26 10.08
C TYR A 429 -4.96 15.09 9.39
N GLN A 430 -4.16 15.84 10.15
CA GLN A 430 -3.02 16.56 9.60
C GLN A 430 -2.03 15.59 8.93
N TYR A 431 -1.65 14.51 9.61
CA TYR A 431 -0.68 13.56 9.05
C TYR A 431 -1.29 12.67 7.96
N TYR A 432 -2.57 12.31 8.09
CA TYR A 432 -3.35 11.65 7.03
C TYR A 432 -3.24 12.37 5.68
N THR A 433 -3.25 13.70 5.70
CA THR A 433 -3.15 14.58 4.52
C THR A 433 -1.72 15.04 4.23
N LYS A 434 -0.69 14.42 4.81
CA LYS A 434 0.72 14.82 4.68
C LYS A 434 0.93 16.32 4.94
N SER A 435 0.28 16.83 5.99
CA SER A 435 0.27 18.23 6.40
C SER A 435 -0.19 19.22 5.31
N PHE A 436 -1.04 18.76 4.39
CA PHE A 436 -1.72 19.60 3.41
C PHE A 436 -3.20 19.19 3.27
N ALA A 437 -4.08 19.77 4.08
CA ALA A 437 -5.50 19.72 3.84
C ALA A 437 -5.87 20.92 2.96
N ASN A 438 -6.31 20.70 1.71
CA ASN A 438 -6.64 21.71 0.68
C ASN A 438 -7.77 22.68 1.09
N GLY A 439 -7.58 23.43 2.17
CA GLY A 439 -8.60 24.30 2.79
C GLY A 439 -9.79 23.56 3.42
N THR A 440 -9.86 22.23 3.36
CA THR A 440 -10.98 21.43 3.89
C THR A 440 -10.74 21.06 5.35
N ALA A 441 -11.63 21.51 6.24
CA ALA A 441 -11.69 21.00 7.60
C ALA A 441 -12.38 19.63 7.59
N CYS A 442 -11.77 18.64 8.26
CA CYS A 442 -12.42 17.37 8.55
C CYS A 442 -13.41 17.58 9.71
N ASP A 443 -14.69 17.67 9.38
CA ASP A 443 -15.77 17.77 10.34
C ASP A 443 -15.99 16.45 11.12
N HIS A 444 -16.95 16.44 12.04
CA HIS A 444 -17.25 15.26 12.85
C HIS A 444 -17.50 14.00 12.01
N ASN A 445 -18.26 14.11 10.91
CA ASN A 445 -18.59 12.96 10.06
C ASN A 445 -17.35 12.46 9.31
N CYS A 446 -16.52 13.36 8.83
CA CYS A 446 -15.22 13.02 8.24
C CYS A 446 -14.34 12.27 9.25
N ARG A 447 -14.26 12.74 10.50
CA ARG A 447 -13.47 12.09 11.57
C ARG A 447 -14.01 10.70 11.92
N GLN A 448 -15.33 10.55 11.97
CA GLN A 448 -16.00 9.25 12.15
C GLN A 448 -15.67 8.28 11.00
N GLY A 449 -15.72 8.76 9.76
CA GLY A 449 -15.35 7.98 8.59
C GLY A 449 -13.89 7.53 8.63
N LEU A 450 -12.97 8.41 9.02
CA LEU A 450 -11.55 8.07 9.12
C LEU A 450 -11.28 6.98 10.17
N LEU A 451 -11.85 7.13 11.38
CA LEU A 451 -11.73 6.10 12.42
C LEU A 451 -12.40 4.78 12.02
N CYS A 452 -13.49 4.86 11.25
CA CYS A 452 -14.13 3.68 10.71
C CYS A 452 -13.18 2.90 9.79
N ASN A 453 -12.53 3.60 8.85
CA ASN A 453 -11.58 2.98 7.93
C ASN A 453 -10.43 2.32 8.71
N PHE A 454 -9.93 2.97 9.77
CA PHE A 454 -8.87 2.40 10.60
C PHE A 454 -9.24 1.10 11.31
N LYS A 455 -10.53 0.89 11.64
CA LYS A 455 -11.01 -0.37 12.26
C LYS A 455 -11.47 -1.43 11.24
N THR A 456 -11.40 -1.13 9.93
CA THR A 456 -12.06 -1.91 8.89
C THR A 456 -11.05 -2.59 7.96
N ALA A 457 -10.46 -3.69 8.44
CA ALA A 457 -9.61 -4.56 7.62
C ALA A 457 -10.37 -5.46 6.62
N ARG A 458 -11.71 -5.43 6.64
CA ARG A 458 -12.56 -6.31 5.85
C ARG A 458 -13.59 -5.48 5.07
N SER A 459 -13.66 -5.62 3.75
CA SER A 459 -14.42 -4.73 2.86
C SER A 459 -15.93 -4.60 3.14
N GLU A 460 -16.55 -5.57 3.82
CA GLU A 460 -17.96 -5.52 4.24
C GLU A 460 -18.23 -4.82 5.58
N MET A 461 -17.20 -4.54 6.40
CA MET A 461 -17.42 -3.98 7.74
C MET A 461 -17.87 -2.52 7.64
N LEU A 462 -19.17 -2.30 7.48
CA LEU A 462 -19.78 -1.01 7.73
C LEU A 462 -19.67 -0.72 9.23
N CYS A 463 -19.04 0.38 9.61
CA CYS A 463 -19.10 0.86 10.99
C CYS A 463 -20.53 1.28 11.29
N SER A 464 -21.27 0.43 12.00
CA SER A 464 -22.47 0.86 12.69
C SER A 464 -22.05 1.70 13.90
N ASN A 465 -22.91 2.63 14.35
CA ASN A 465 -22.69 3.41 15.58
C ASN A 465 -22.37 2.51 16.80
N SER A 466 -22.84 1.27 16.81
CA SER A 466 -22.50 0.28 17.86
C SER A 466 -21.03 -0.16 17.85
N PHE A 467 -20.34 -0.12 16.71
CA PHE A 467 -18.92 -0.49 16.52
C PHE A 467 -17.94 0.62 16.93
N MET A 468 -18.45 1.87 17.02
CA MET A 468 -17.75 3.06 17.48
C MET A 468 -17.85 3.23 19.01
N ILE A 469 -18.82 2.57 19.64
CA ILE A 469 -19.15 2.71 21.09
C ILE A 469 -18.68 1.48 21.90
N SER A 470 -18.39 0.35 21.25
CA SER A 470 -17.80 -0.86 21.85
C SER A 470 -16.28 -0.88 21.73
#